data_AF-X1STL8-F1
#
_entry.id   AF-X1STL8-F1
#
_cell.length_a   1.000
_cell.length_b   1.000
_cell.length_c   1.000
_cell.angle_alpha   90.00
_cell.angle_beta   90.00
_cell.angle_gamma   90.00
#
_symmetry.space_group_name_H-M   'P 1'
#
loop_
_entity.id
_entity.type
_entity.pdbx_description
1 polymer ?
#
loop_
_entity_poly.entity_id
_entity_poly.type
_entity_poly.pdbx_seq_one_letter_code
_entity_poly.pdbx_strand_id
1 'polypeptide(L)' 'MSETNQNKEDAEILNLENLLDYQEGSVVSRMLVNKKVGSVTLFSFDKDQGLSEHTAPFDALVYVFNGKAEII' A
#
# COMPACT_ATOMS: atom_id res chain seq x y z
N MET A 1 19.92 33.98 1.64
CA MET A 1 18.72 33.47 2.35
C MET A 1 17.52 33.68 1.45
N SER A 2 17.10 32.63 0.76
CA SER A 2 15.79 32.58 0.09
C SER A 2 15.36 31.12 0.14
N GLU A 3 14.64 30.79 1.21
CA GLU A 3 13.95 29.52 1.37
C GLU A 3 12.91 29.40 0.25
N THR A 4 13.09 28.43 -0.65
CA THR A 4 12.03 28.06 -1.58
C THR A 4 11.36 26.82 -1.03
N ASN A 5 10.29 27.04 -0.27
CA ASN A 5 9.30 26.02 0.01
C ASN A 5 8.66 25.64 -1.33
N GLN A 6 9.02 24.48 -1.89
CA GLN A 6 8.36 23.96 -3.08
C GLN A 6 7.08 23.23 -2.67
N ASN A 7 5.98 23.77 -3.17
CA ASN A 7 4.61 23.29 -3.07
C ASN A 7 4.52 21.77 -3.28
N LYS A 8 3.92 21.08 -2.31
CA LYS A 8 3.55 19.66 -2.43
C LYS A 8 2.03 19.57 -2.60
N GLU A 9 1.52 20.09 -3.73
CA GLU A 9 0.09 20.10 -4.08
C GLU A 9 -0.20 19.68 -5.54
N ASP A 10 0.75 19.05 -6.24
CA ASP A 10 0.44 18.44 -7.54
C ASP A 10 -0.04 16.99 -7.32
N ALA A 11 -1.21 16.67 -7.86
CA ALA A 11 -1.72 15.31 -7.88
C ALA A 11 -0.81 14.44 -8.75
N GLU A 12 -0.01 13.60 -8.10
CA GLU A 12 0.93 12.70 -8.77
C GLU A 12 0.21 11.42 -9.22
N ILE A 13 0.29 11.11 -10.51
CA ILE A 13 -0.19 9.82 -11.04
C ILE A 13 0.86 8.77 -10.69
N LEU A 14 0.50 7.86 -9.79
CA LEU A 14 1.37 6.77 -9.38
C LEU A 14 1.01 5.48 -10.13
N ASN A 15 2.01 4.84 -10.73
CA ASN A 15 1.85 3.48 -11.26
C ASN A 15 2.12 2.47 -10.14
N LEU A 16 1.08 1.77 -9.70
CA LEU A 16 1.15 0.80 -8.59
C LEU A 16 2.17 -0.33 -8.85
N GLU A 17 2.31 -0.78 -10.10
CA GLU A 17 3.25 -1.86 -10.46
C GLU A 17 4.72 -1.46 -10.25
N ASN A 18 5.03 -0.15 -10.36
CA ASN A 18 6.40 0.35 -10.22
C ASN A 18 6.73 0.76 -8.77
N LEU A 19 5.75 0.71 -7.85
CA LEU A 19 5.92 1.20 -6.49
C LEU A 19 6.42 0.13 -5.51
N LEU A 20 6.27 -1.14 -5.89
CA LEU A 20 6.50 -2.29 -5.04
C LEU A 20 6.85 -3.51 -5.90
N ASP A 21 7.95 -4.17 -5.57
CA ASP A 21 8.37 -5.43 -6.19
C ASP A 21 7.98 -6.62 -5.32
N TYR A 22 7.90 -7.80 -5.95
CA TYR A 22 7.83 -9.07 -5.23
C TYR A 22 9.20 -9.42 -4.63
N GLN A 23 9.20 -9.91 -3.39
CA GLN A 23 10.39 -10.49 -2.76
C GLN A 23 10.12 -11.92 -2.34
N GLU A 24 11.04 -12.82 -2.70
CA GLU A 24 10.97 -14.23 -2.34
C GLU A 24 10.90 -14.43 -0.82
N GLY A 25 9.97 -15.28 -0.39
CA GLY A 25 9.73 -15.65 1.01
C GLY A 25 9.26 -14.50 1.91
N SER A 26 8.76 -13.40 1.33
CA SER A 26 8.50 -12.17 2.09
C SER A 26 7.18 -11.50 1.72
N VAL A 27 6.67 -10.69 2.66
CA VAL A 27 5.61 -9.72 2.43
C VAL A 27 6.22 -8.33 2.45
N VAL A 28 6.11 -7.61 1.35
CA VAL A 28 6.58 -6.23 1.26
C VAL A 28 5.36 -5.31 1.25
N SER A 29 5.42 -4.23 2.03
CA SER A 29 4.32 -3.27 2.09
C SER A 29 4.82 -1.85 2.02
N ARG A 30 3.99 -0.97 1.45
CA ARG A 30 4.25 0.46 1.33
C ARG A 30 2.98 1.23 1.63
N MET A 31 3.04 2.06 2.65
CA MET A 31 1.94 2.94 3.01
C MET A 31 1.92 4.13 2.04
N LEU A 32 0.83 4.26 1.27
CA LEU A 32 0.63 5.34 0.31
C LEU A 32 -0.07 6.53 0.95
N VAL A 33 -1.05 6.26 1.81
CA VAL A 33 -1.82 7.27 2.54
C VAL A 33 -1.85 6.91 4.01
N ASN A 34 -1.54 7.89 4.86
CA ASN A 34 -1.69 7.78 6.30
C ASN A 34 -2.42 9.03 6.81
N LYS A 35 -3.70 8.88 7.13
CA LYS A 35 -4.53 9.95 7.70
C LYS A 35 -5.24 9.44 8.94
N LYS A 36 -5.68 10.36 9.81
CA LYS A 36 -6.44 10.01 11.02
C LYS A 36 -7.72 9.21 10.75
N VAL A 37 -8.29 9.38 9.56
CA VAL A 37 -9.55 8.74 9.14
C VAL A 37 -9.35 7.40 8.42
N GLY A 38 -8.11 6.97 8.20
CA GLY A 38 -7.81 5.73 7.49
C GLY A 38 -6.45 5.74 6.80
N SER A 39 -6.00 4.55 6.43
CA SER A 39 -4.76 4.32 5.69
C SER A 39 -5.02 3.58 4.38
N VAL A 40 -4.13 3.78 3.42
CA VAL A 40 -4.06 2.99 2.19
C VAL A 40 -2.66 2.42 2.11
N THR A 41 -2.57 1.10 2.10
CA THR A 41 -1.30 0.36 2.06
C THR A 41 -1.31 -0.55 0.85
N LEU A 42 -0.26 -0.43 0.04
CA LEU A 42 0.02 -1.34 -1.06
C LEU A 42 0.81 -2.52 -0.51
N PHE A 43 0.41 -3.73 -0.87
CA PHE A 43 1.07 -4.96 -0.44
C PHE A 43 1.50 -5.79 -1.63
N SER A 44 2.65 -6.46 -1.47
CA SER A 44 3.18 -7.47 -2.35
C SER A 44 3.45 -8.72 -1.53
N PHE A 45 2.84 -9.82 -1.92
CA PHE A 45 2.93 -11.11 -1.23
C PHE A 45 3.63 -12.09 -2.16
N ASP A 46 4.68 -12.74 -1.67
CA ASP A 46 5.14 -13.96 -2.33
C ASP A 46 4.10 -15.07 -2.19
N LYS A 47 4.25 -16.11 -3.00
CA LYS A 47 3.41 -17.30 -2.94
C LYS A 47 3.40 -17.87 -1.51
N ASP A 48 2.21 -18.24 -1.06
CA ASP A 48 1.93 -18.83 0.25
C ASP A 48 2.23 -17.90 1.45
N GLN A 49 2.53 -16.61 1.21
CA GLN A 49 2.60 -15.58 2.25
C GLN A 49 1.25 -14.92 2.49
N GLY A 50 1.05 -14.40 3.70
CA GLY A 50 -0.18 -13.73 4.10
C GLY A 50 0.02 -12.79 5.28
N LEU A 51 -1.03 -12.05 5.62
CA LEU A 51 -1.08 -11.28 6.86
C LEU A 51 -1.68 -12.12 7.98
N SER A 52 -1.21 -11.90 9.20
CA SER A 52 -1.87 -12.45 10.38
C SER A 52 -3.28 -11.88 10.51
N GLU A 53 -4.19 -12.71 11.02
CA GLU A 53 -5.55 -12.32 11.32
C GLU A 53 -5.55 -11.11 12.27
N HIS A 54 -6.26 -10.06 11.88
CA HIS A 54 -6.40 -8.84 12.67
C HIS A 54 -7.76 -8.18 12.42
N THR A 55 -8.28 -7.49 13.44
CA THR A 55 -9.54 -6.76 13.34
C THR A 55 -9.28 -5.29 13.02
N ALA A 56 -9.89 -4.79 11.95
CA ALA A 56 -9.92 -3.36 11.67
C ALA A 56 -11.11 -2.69 12.39
N PRO A 57 -10.94 -1.48 12.96
CA PRO A 57 -12.05 -0.74 13.58
C PRO A 57 -13.03 -0.14 12.56
N PHE A 58 -12.72 -0.23 11.26
CA PHE A 58 -13.49 0.30 10.14
C PHE A 58 -13.54 -0.71 9.00
N ASP A 59 -14.37 -0.43 7.99
CA ASP A 59 -14.45 -1.22 6.77
C ASP A 59 -13.11 -1.23 6.02
N ALA A 60 -12.64 -2.42 5.66
CA ALA A 60 -11.43 -2.61 4.87
C ALA A 60 -11.78 -2.91 3.41
N LEU A 61 -11.26 -2.09 2.50
CA LEU A 61 -11.37 -2.34 1.06
C LEU A 61 -10.10 -3.07 0.58
N VAL A 62 -10.29 -4.24 -0.03
CA VAL A 62 -9.21 -4.99 -0.67
C VAL A 62 -9.37 -4.91 -2.19
N TYR A 63 -8.30 -4.47 -2.87
CA TYR A 63 -8.25 -4.39 -4.32
C TYR A 63 -7.07 -5.21 -4.86
N VAL A 64 -7.38 -6.33 -5.51
CA VAL A 64 -6.39 -7.23 -6.10
C VAL A 64 -6.24 -6.87 -7.58
N PHE A 65 -5.22 -6.08 -7.91
CA PHE A 65 -4.93 -5.67 -9.30
C PHE A 65 -3.97 -6.63 -10.02
N ASN A 66 -3.20 -7.41 -9.28
CA ASN A 66 -2.28 -8.41 -9.82
C ASN A 66 -2.35 -9.70 -8.98
N GLY A 67 -2.28 -10.85 -9.66
CA GLY A 67 -2.28 -12.16 -9.02
C GLY A 67 -3.65 -12.60 -8.50
N LYS A 68 -3.65 -13.42 -7.46
CA LYS A 68 -4.84 -13.94 -6.78
C LYS A 68 -4.59 -13.92 -5.28
N ALA A 69 -5.62 -13.60 -4.51
CA ALA A 69 -5.59 -13.66 -3.06
C ALA A 69 -6.81 -14.41 -2.55
N GLU A 70 -6.64 -15.10 -1.43
CA GLU A 70 -7.73 -15.66 -0.65
C GLU A 70 -8.02 -14.70 0.52
N ILE A 71 -9.30 -14.43 0.75
CA ILE A 71 -9.77 -13.58 1.85
C ILE A 71 -10.73 -14.44 2.68
N ILE A 72 -10.45 -14.56 3.98
CA ILE A 72 -11.16 -15.42 4.93
C ILE A 72 -11.77 -14.55 6.01
#